data_AF-A0AAD5WG99-F1
#
_entry.id   AF-A0AAD5WG99-F1
#
_cell.length_a   1.000
_cell.length_b   1.000
_cell.length_c   1.000
_cell.angle_alpha   90.00
_cell.angle_beta   90.00
_cell.angle_gamma   90.00
#
_symmetry.space_group_name_H-M   'P 1'
#
loop_
_entity.id
_entity.type
_entity.pdbx_description
1 polymer ?
#
loop_
_entity_poly.entity_id
_entity_poly.type
_entity_poly.pdbx_seq_one_letter_code
_entity_poly.pdbx_strand_id
1 'polypeptide(L)'
;MVDIVTIKGHHFVLITSMALHGDGCRLCHEAETEIENLAKELVCSKKGHCHANVSYRFQPYRRPILLQHFPLFRLNDDDCLRDDDFDYEDFTRNELYRPGWEALSEQSTQFLIEKFEPRAAFSGHTHRGCKRRWIKPVEFWEYTVNSFSWRNGDRPTFLLATISEQDVLVNVCHLPHESTVIYVYSATGIILLLCLSYSTCLKRCLQTFRVHLFRSYRER
;
A
#
# COMPACT_ATOMS: atom_id res chain seq x y z
N MET A 1 5.74 -19.02 10.61
CA MET A 1 6.01 -18.22 9.38
C MET A 1 4.73 -17.68 8.74
N VAL A 2 3.63 -18.36 9.01
CA VAL A 2 2.27 -17.98 8.70
C VAL A 2 1.51 -17.85 10.01
N ASP A 3 0.68 -16.82 10.11
CA ASP A 3 -0.14 -16.56 11.29
C ASP A 3 -1.58 -16.31 10.87
N ILE A 4 -2.49 -16.42 11.83
CA ILE A 4 -3.91 -16.15 11.63
C ILE A 4 -4.43 -15.19 12.68
N VAL A 5 -5.07 -14.12 12.20
CA VAL A 5 -5.77 -13.16 13.05
C VAL A 5 -7.25 -13.21 12.69
N THR A 6 -8.12 -13.29 13.69
CA THR A 6 -9.57 -13.24 13.48
C THR A 6 -10.17 -12.04 14.18
N ILE A 7 -10.86 -11.19 13.41
CA ILE A 7 -11.49 -9.97 13.92
C ILE A 7 -12.96 -10.01 13.54
N LYS A 8 -13.86 -10.00 14.53
CA LYS A 8 -15.32 -10.03 14.32
C LYS A 8 -15.77 -11.13 13.33
N GLY A 9 -15.16 -12.32 13.41
CA GLY A 9 -15.47 -13.45 12.53
C GLY A 9 -14.86 -13.37 11.12
N HIS A 10 -14.01 -12.38 10.84
CA HIS A 10 -13.24 -12.30 9.59
C HIS A 10 -11.82 -12.81 9.81
N HIS A 11 -11.38 -13.74 8.98
CA HIS A 11 -10.09 -14.41 9.10
C HIS A 11 -9.06 -13.76 8.18
N PHE A 12 -7.92 -13.39 8.74
CA PHE A 12 -6.77 -12.84 8.04
C PHE A 12 -5.63 -13.84 8.17
N VAL A 13 -5.11 -14.30 7.03
CA VAL A 13 -3.94 -15.17 6.98
C VAL A 13 -2.74 -14.30 6.63
N LEU A 14 -1.83 -14.17 7.59
CA LEU A 14 -0.61 -13.38 7.47
C LEU A 14 0.50 -14.29 6.99
N ILE A 15 1.10 -13.98 5.85
CA ILE A 15 2.09 -14.83 5.21
C ILE A 15 3.40 -14.06 5.05
N THR A 16 4.48 -14.64 5.55
CA THR A 16 5.82 -14.16 5.27
C THR A 16 6.19 -14.52 3.84
N SER A 17 5.99 -13.61 2.88
CA SER A 17 6.18 -13.89 1.44
C SER A 17 7.60 -14.32 1.07
N MET A 18 8.62 -13.93 1.84
CA MET A 18 10.01 -14.39 1.65
C MET A 18 10.17 -15.91 1.88
N ALA A 19 9.26 -16.53 2.62
CA ALA A 19 9.24 -17.99 2.81
C ALA A 19 8.50 -18.72 1.67
N LEU A 20 8.05 -18.01 0.64
CA LEU A 20 7.39 -18.60 -0.53
C LEU A 20 8.24 -18.48 -1.79
N HIS A 21 9.57 -18.57 -1.64
CA HIS A 21 10.48 -18.49 -2.77
C HIS A 21 10.46 -19.77 -3.64
N GLY A 22 10.12 -20.92 -3.05
CA GLY A 22 10.02 -22.20 -3.77
C GLY A 22 11.36 -22.89 -4.03
N ASP A 23 12.41 -22.52 -3.30
CA ASP A 23 13.77 -23.07 -3.39
C ASP A 23 14.03 -24.24 -2.43
N GLY A 24 13.00 -24.71 -1.72
CA GLY A 24 13.13 -25.79 -0.73
C GLY A 24 13.90 -25.40 0.53
N CYS A 25 14.02 -24.10 0.82
CA CYS A 25 14.66 -23.64 2.06
C CYS A 25 13.92 -24.16 3.31
N ARG A 26 14.62 -24.29 4.45
CA ARG A 26 14.00 -24.78 5.70
C ARG A 26 12.77 -23.94 6.11
N LEU A 27 12.91 -22.61 6.03
CA LEU A 27 11.82 -21.69 6.36
C LEU A 27 10.65 -21.80 5.38
N CYS A 28 10.94 -22.15 4.13
CA CYS A 28 9.97 -22.33 3.07
C CYS A 28 9.13 -23.58 3.35
N HIS A 29 9.80 -24.69 3.68
CA HIS A 29 9.13 -25.93 4.05
C HIS A 29 8.26 -25.78 5.31
N GLU A 30 8.74 -25.05 6.31
CA GLU A 30 7.96 -24.72 7.51
C GLU A 30 6.71 -23.90 7.16
N ALA A 31 6.84 -22.87 6.32
CA ALA A 31 5.72 -22.05 5.88
C ALA A 31 4.69 -22.85 5.06
N GLU A 32 5.15 -23.68 4.11
CA GLU A 32 4.29 -24.55 3.32
C GLU A 32 3.51 -25.52 4.22
N THR A 33 4.18 -26.14 5.19
CA THR A 33 3.54 -27.07 6.15
C THR A 33 2.49 -26.36 7.01
N GLU A 34 2.77 -25.14 7.49
CA GLU A 34 1.80 -24.32 8.22
C GLU A 34 0.59 -23.96 7.35
N ILE A 35 0.81 -23.57 6.08
CA ILE A 35 -0.25 -23.27 5.11
C ILE A 35 -1.14 -24.50 4.89
N GLU A 36 -0.54 -25.68 4.69
CA GLU A 36 -1.30 -26.90 4.49
C GLU A 36 -2.16 -27.27 5.70
N ASN A 37 -1.64 -27.07 6.91
CA ASN A 37 -2.39 -27.32 8.14
C ASN A 37 -3.57 -26.35 8.28
N LEU A 38 -3.36 -25.05 8.02
CA LEU A 38 -4.44 -24.07 8.01
C LEU A 38 -5.48 -24.37 6.92
N ALA A 39 -5.06 -24.80 5.74
CA ALA A 39 -5.95 -25.17 4.65
C ALA A 39 -6.84 -26.37 5.03
N LYS A 40 -6.29 -27.38 5.71
CA LYS A 40 -7.07 -28.52 6.24
C LYS A 40 -8.14 -28.04 7.22
N GLU A 41 -7.79 -27.14 8.14
CA GLU A 41 -8.74 -26.55 9.09
C GLU A 41 -9.83 -25.72 8.40
N LEU A 42 -9.47 -24.96 7.36
CA LEU A 42 -10.41 -24.17 6.58
C LEU A 42 -11.42 -25.05 5.81
N VAL A 43 -10.94 -26.11 5.15
CA VAL A 43 -11.79 -27.09 4.46
C VAL A 43 -12.72 -27.80 5.44
N CYS A 44 -12.21 -28.09 6.64
CA CYS A 44 -12.99 -28.66 7.73
C CYS A 44 -14.16 -27.76 8.13
N SER A 45 -13.87 -26.47 8.34
CA SER A 45 -14.88 -25.46 8.64
C SER A 45 -15.91 -25.32 7.51
N LYS A 46 -15.47 -25.33 6.25
CA LYS A 46 -16.33 -25.28 5.05
C LYS A 46 -17.34 -26.43 5.01
N LYS A 47 -16.94 -27.63 5.43
CA LYS A 47 -17.80 -28.82 5.44
C LYS A 47 -18.68 -28.93 6.69
N GLY A 48 -18.38 -28.18 7.75
CA GLY A 48 -19.10 -28.26 9.04
C GLY A 48 -18.86 -29.55 9.83
N HIS A 49 -17.98 -30.44 9.36
CA HIS A 49 -17.63 -31.68 10.05
C HIS A 49 -16.12 -31.81 10.19
N CYS A 50 -15.65 -31.82 11.44
CA CYS A 50 -14.24 -31.95 11.77
C CYS A 50 -13.97 -33.20 12.59
N HIS A 51 -12.85 -33.85 12.30
CA HIS A 51 -12.32 -34.87 13.20
C HIS A 51 -11.97 -34.20 14.55
N ALA A 52 -12.06 -34.97 15.64
CA ALA A 52 -11.89 -34.46 17.01
C ALA A 52 -10.58 -33.70 17.27
N ASN A 53 -9.56 -33.90 16.43
CA ASN A 53 -8.23 -33.30 16.57
C ASN A 53 -8.02 -32.03 15.71
N VAL A 54 -9.04 -31.55 14.99
CA VAL A 54 -8.93 -30.38 14.09
C VAL A 54 -9.61 -29.18 14.73
N SER A 55 -8.91 -28.04 14.80
CA SER A 55 -9.45 -26.85 15.45
C SER A 55 -10.58 -26.21 14.64
N TYR A 56 -11.57 -25.66 15.34
CA TYR A 56 -12.71 -24.93 14.76
C TYR A 56 -12.42 -23.43 14.56
N ARG A 57 -11.14 -23.03 14.42
CA ARG A 57 -10.74 -21.60 14.39
C ARG A 57 -11.38 -20.78 13.26
N PHE A 58 -11.78 -21.43 12.17
CA PHE A 58 -12.43 -20.80 11.02
C PHE A 58 -13.96 -20.79 11.12
N GLN A 59 -14.55 -20.91 12.32
CA GLN A 59 -16.00 -20.83 12.52
C GLN A 59 -16.42 -19.42 12.98
N PRO A 60 -17.45 -18.79 12.37
CA PRO A 60 -18.21 -19.27 11.21
C PRO A 60 -17.38 -19.27 9.92
N TYR A 61 -17.58 -20.25 9.04
CA TYR A 61 -16.81 -20.36 7.80
C TYR A 61 -16.91 -19.09 6.94
N ARG A 62 -15.75 -18.49 6.67
CA ARG A 62 -15.57 -17.43 5.68
C ARG A 62 -14.26 -17.65 4.94
N ARG A 63 -14.29 -17.46 3.61
CA ARG A 63 -13.07 -17.36 2.78
C ARG A 63 -12.14 -16.30 3.40
N PRO A 64 -10.87 -16.61 3.67
CA PRO A 64 -9.95 -15.72 4.37
C PRO A 64 -9.49 -14.54 3.48
N ILE A 65 -8.90 -13.55 4.12
CA ILE A 65 -8.18 -12.44 3.49
C ILE A 65 -6.69 -12.71 3.63
N LEU A 66 -5.94 -12.66 2.53
CA LEU A 66 -4.48 -12.83 2.56
C LEU A 66 -3.80 -11.48 2.82
N LEU A 67 -2.87 -11.47 3.77
CA LEU A 67 -2.01 -10.33 4.05
C LEU A 67 -0.54 -10.78 3.89
N GLN A 68 0.18 -10.17 2.96
CA GLN A 68 1.59 -10.48 2.74
C GLN A 68 2.35 -9.27 2.21
N HIS A 69 3.68 -9.37 2.12
CA HIS A 69 4.49 -8.26 1.62
C HIS A 69 4.56 -8.23 0.09
N PHE A 70 4.93 -9.34 -0.56
CA PHE A 70 5.03 -9.41 -2.03
C PHE A 70 3.65 -9.57 -2.67
N PRO A 71 3.38 -8.97 -3.83
CA PRO A 71 2.17 -9.26 -4.59
C PRO A 71 2.15 -10.70 -5.10
N LEU A 72 0.96 -11.17 -5.43
CA LEU A 72 0.77 -12.40 -6.19
C LEU A 72 1.40 -12.25 -7.57
N PHE A 73 1.66 -13.37 -8.22
CA PHE A 73 2.38 -13.43 -9.48
C PHE A 73 1.72 -12.56 -10.56
N ARG A 74 2.52 -11.63 -11.09
CA ARG A 74 2.23 -10.87 -12.32
C ARG A 74 3.54 -10.52 -13.01
N LEU A 75 3.51 -10.37 -14.33
CA LEU A 75 4.69 -10.07 -15.14
C LEU A 75 5.11 -8.61 -15.05
N ASN A 76 4.14 -7.71 -14.84
CA ASN A 76 4.31 -6.27 -14.68
C ASN A 76 2.97 -5.70 -14.14
N ASP A 77 2.80 -4.38 -14.15
CA ASP A 77 1.59 -3.71 -13.69
C ASP A 77 0.57 -3.40 -14.82
N ASP A 78 0.75 -3.91 -16.04
CA ASP A 78 -0.18 -3.65 -17.16
C ASP A 78 -1.58 -4.24 -16.91
N ASP A 79 -1.64 -5.38 -16.21
CA ASP A 79 -2.89 -6.06 -15.83
C ASP A 79 -3.67 -5.36 -14.70
N CYS A 80 -3.07 -4.35 -14.05
CA CYS A 80 -3.73 -3.65 -12.96
C CYS A 80 -4.82 -2.71 -13.51
N LEU A 81 -5.97 -2.69 -12.82
CA LEU A 81 -7.11 -1.84 -13.15
C LEU A 81 -6.67 -0.38 -13.24
N ARG A 82 -7.18 0.28 -14.27
CA ARG A 82 -7.01 1.71 -14.52
C ARG A 82 -8.26 2.43 -14.00
N ASP A 83 -8.17 3.03 -12.81
CA ASP A 83 -9.13 3.99 -12.26
C ASP A 83 -8.40 5.18 -11.59
N ASP A 84 -9.07 6.25 -11.17
CA ASP A 84 -8.39 7.45 -10.62
C ASP A 84 -7.40 7.16 -9.46
N ASP A 85 -7.62 6.06 -8.73
CA ASP A 85 -6.79 5.63 -7.61
C ASP A 85 -5.57 4.82 -8.04
N PHE A 86 -5.64 4.12 -9.18
CA PHE A 86 -4.63 3.19 -9.69
C PHE A 86 -4.15 3.47 -11.14
N ASP A 87 -4.64 4.53 -11.80
CA ASP A 87 -4.43 4.96 -13.20
C ASP A 87 -3.65 6.28 -13.30
N TYR A 88 -2.67 6.46 -12.43
CA TYR A 88 -1.68 7.49 -12.75
C TYR A 88 -0.78 7.00 -13.89
N GLU A 89 -0.36 7.93 -14.76
CA GLU A 89 0.66 7.68 -15.78
C GLU A 89 1.99 7.32 -15.12
N ASP A 90 2.10 6.06 -14.70
CA ASP A 90 3.37 5.45 -14.37
C ASP A 90 3.96 4.90 -15.68
N PHE A 91 4.91 5.65 -16.23
CA PHE A 91 5.65 5.31 -17.45
C PHE A 91 6.43 4.00 -17.33
N THR A 92 6.55 3.46 -16.12
CA THR A 92 7.31 2.25 -15.81
C THR A 92 6.43 1.02 -15.53
N ARG A 93 5.11 1.08 -15.77
CA ARG A 93 4.19 -0.05 -15.51
C ARG A 93 4.47 -1.31 -16.31
N ASN A 94 5.07 -1.16 -17.49
CA ASN A 94 5.44 -2.26 -18.37
C ASN A 94 6.76 -2.93 -17.97
N GLU A 95 7.47 -2.41 -16.95
CA GLU A 95 8.72 -3.00 -16.45
C GLU A 95 8.47 -4.42 -15.95
N LEU A 96 9.28 -5.35 -16.45
CA LEU A 96 9.14 -6.76 -16.13
C LEU A 96 9.59 -7.06 -14.69
N TYR A 97 8.71 -7.74 -13.96
CA TYR A 97 8.98 -8.24 -12.63
C TYR A 97 9.74 -9.56 -12.69
N ARG A 98 10.65 -9.79 -11.74
CA ARG A 98 11.33 -11.08 -11.56
C ARG A 98 10.51 -11.90 -10.56
N PRO A 99 10.04 -13.10 -10.95
CA PRO A 99 9.35 -13.99 -10.04
C PRO A 99 10.23 -14.34 -8.83
N GLY A 100 9.64 -14.29 -7.64
CA GLY A 100 10.33 -14.50 -6.37
C GLY A 100 11.05 -13.27 -5.80
N TRP A 101 11.07 -12.15 -6.53
CA TRP A 101 11.69 -10.88 -6.10
C TRP A 101 10.63 -9.78 -6.00
N GLU A 102 10.14 -9.25 -7.12
CA GLU A 102 9.13 -8.18 -7.13
C GLU A 102 7.70 -8.70 -6.92
N ALA A 103 7.46 -9.97 -7.26
CA ALA A 103 6.21 -10.69 -7.03
C ALA A 103 6.50 -12.13 -6.63
N LEU A 104 5.52 -12.82 -6.05
CA LEU A 104 5.62 -14.27 -5.83
C LEU A 104 5.79 -15.03 -7.15
N SER A 105 6.35 -16.25 -7.06
CA SER A 105 6.34 -17.16 -8.20
C SER A 105 4.91 -17.55 -8.58
N GLU A 106 4.71 -17.95 -9.84
CA GLU A 106 3.42 -18.45 -10.31
C GLU A 106 2.96 -19.67 -9.50
N GLN A 107 3.88 -20.59 -9.19
CA GLN A 107 3.62 -21.80 -8.40
C GLN A 107 3.17 -21.45 -6.99
N SER A 108 3.87 -20.55 -6.31
CA SER A 108 3.53 -20.12 -4.94
C SER A 108 2.19 -19.36 -4.91
N THR A 109 1.91 -18.59 -5.95
CA THR A 109 0.63 -17.89 -6.12
C THR A 109 -0.52 -18.87 -6.29
N GLN A 110 -0.37 -19.85 -7.17
CA GLN A 110 -1.37 -20.90 -7.38
C GLN A 110 -1.59 -21.72 -6.10
N PHE A 111 -0.50 -22.11 -5.43
CA PHE A 111 -0.56 -22.80 -4.14
C PHE A 111 -1.39 -22.02 -3.12
N LEU A 112 -1.17 -20.71 -2.95
CA LEU A 112 -1.96 -19.90 -2.03
C LEU A 112 -3.44 -19.81 -2.41
N ILE A 113 -3.74 -19.56 -3.69
CA ILE A 113 -5.11 -19.39 -4.16
C ILE A 113 -5.90 -20.70 -4.04
N GLU A 114 -5.29 -21.84 -4.37
CA GLU A 114 -5.92 -23.16 -4.26
C GLU A 114 -6.16 -23.58 -2.81
N LYS A 115 -5.19 -23.32 -1.91
CA LYS A 115 -5.30 -23.72 -0.50
C LYS A 115 -6.30 -22.88 0.27
N PHE A 116 -6.39 -21.57 -0.03
CA PHE A 116 -7.19 -20.65 0.76
C PHE A 116 -8.48 -20.17 0.10
N GLU A 117 -8.58 -20.21 -1.23
CA GLU A 117 -9.70 -19.61 -1.98
C GLU A 117 -10.05 -18.20 -1.42
N PRO A 118 -9.13 -17.23 -1.45
CA PRO A 118 -9.31 -15.99 -0.69
C PRO A 118 -10.46 -15.13 -1.24
N ARG A 119 -10.99 -14.23 -0.39
CA ARG A 119 -11.96 -13.19 -0.83
C ARG A 119 -11.29 -11.87 -1.20
N ALA A 120 -10.09 -11.63 -0.71
CA ALA A 120 -9.23 -10.50 -1.06
C ALA A 120 -7.77 -10.83 -0.70
N ALA A 121 -6.83 -10.20 -1.39
CA ALA A 121 -5.40 -10.26 -1.06
C ALA A 121 -4.84 -8.84 -0.98
N PHE A 122 -4.04 -8.56 0.06
CA PHE A 122 -3.37 -7.29 0.24
C PHE A 122 -1.86 -7.48 0.27
N SER A 123 -1.16 -6.65 -0.50
CA SER A 123 0.29 -6.68 -0.68
C SER A 123 0.89 -5.27 -0.76
N GLY A 124 2.21 -5.19 -0.84
CA GLY A 124 2.95 -3.95 -1.09
C GLY A 124 4.20 -4.25 -1.91
N HIS A 125 5.37 -3.95 -1.37
CA HIS A 125 6.69 -4.26 -1.93
C HIS A 125 7.11 -3.47 -3.18
N THR A 126 6.27 -3.41 -4.21
CA THR A 126 6.61 -2.77 -5.50
C THR A 126 6.68 -1.25 -5.43
N HIS A 127 6.22 -0.67 -4.30
CA HIS A 127 6.09 0.78 -4.10
C HIS A 127 5.24 1.44 -5.20
N ARG A 128 4.26 0.70 -5.71
CA ARG A 128 3.31 1.16 -6.72
C ARG A 128 1.94 0.61 -6.40
N GLY A 129 0.92 1.45 -6.58
CA GLY A 129 -0.46 1.02 -6.42
C GLY A 129 -0.88 0.08 -7.55
N CYS A 130 -1.47 -1.06 -7.21
CA CYS A 130 -2.09 -1.95 -8.19
C CYS A 130 -3.37 -2.54 -7.62
N LYS A 131 -4.40 -2.66 -8.47
CA LYS A 131 -5.63 -3.39 -8.18
C LYS A 131 -5.88 -4.39 -9.29
N ARG A 132 -5.86 -5.68 -8.99
CA ARG A 132 -5.98 -6.74 -10.00
C ARG A 132 -7.13 -7.69 -9.66
N ARG A 133 -7.89 -8.08 -10.69
CA ARG A 133 -8.97 -9.07 -10.54
C ARG A 133 -8.45 -10.45 -10.87
N TRP A 134 -8.66 -11.40 -9.97
CA TRP A 134 -8.44 -12.82 -10.20
C TRP A 134 -9.79 -13.48 -10.50
N ILE A 135 -9.88 -14.27 -11.57
CA ILE A 135 -11.15 -14.90 -12.02
C ILE A 135 -11.17 -16.41 -11.71
N LYS A 136 -10.00 -17.06 -11.76
CA LYS A 136 -9.84 -18.51 -11.56
C LYS A 136 -8.76 -18.80 -10.52
N PRO A 137 -8.88 -19.90 -9.75
CA PRO A 137 -10.05 -20.80 -9.62
C PRO A 137 -11.25 -20.16 -8.90
N VAL A 138 -11.02 -19.08 -8.15
CA VAL A 138 -12.08 -18.31 -7.48
C VAL A 138 -11.93 -16.82 -7.79
N GLU A 139 -13.05 -16.11 -7.76
CA GLU A 139 -13.06 -14.68 -8.01
C GLU A 139 -12.72 -13.89 -6.73
N PHE A 140 -11.74 -13.00 -6.83
CA PHE A 140 -11.38 -12.03 -5.79
C PHE A 140 -10.55 -10.86 -6.34
N TRP A 141 -10.38 -9.83 -5.50
CA TRP A 141 -9.53 -8.68 -5.80
C TRP A 141 -8.23 -8.72 -5.01
N GLU A 142 -7.12 -8.46 -5.69
CA GLU A 142 -5.82 -8.20 -5.10
C GLU A 142 -5.54 -6.70 -5.10
N TYR A 143 -5.02 -6.19 -3.99
CA TYR A 143 -4.65 -4.81 -3.80
C TYR A 143 -3.19 -4.70 -3.36
N THR A 144 -2.35 -4.07 -4.17
CA THR A 144 -1.00 -3.67 -3.81
C THR A 144 -1.02 -2.20 -3.41
N VAL A 145 -0.66 -1.89 -2.16
CA VAL A 145 -0.61 -0.51 -1.66
C VAL A 145 0.66 0.19 -2.14
N ASN A 146 0.54 1.48 -2.46
CA ASN A 146 1.71 2.31 -2.74
C ASN A 146 2.55 2.52 -1.47
N SER A 147 3.80 2.95 -1.63
CA SER A 147 4.62 3.32 -0.47
C SER A 147 4.04 4.54 0.24
N PHE A 148 4.03 4.53 1.57
CA PHE A 148 3.63 5.69 2.37
C PHE A 148 4.71 6.81 2.35
N SER A 149 5.93 6.51 1.91
CA SER A 149 7.07 7.44 1.94
C SER A 149 7.35 8.04 0.57
N TRP A 150 7.58 9.37 0.53
CA TRP A 150 8.08 10.08 -0.64
C TRP A 150 9.41 9.54 -1.18
N ARG A 151 10.19 8.83 -0.34
CA ARG A 151 11.46 8.19 -0.75
C ARG A 151 11.29 7.30 -1.99
N ASN A 152 10.13 6.67 -2.15
CA ASN A 152 9.89 5.67 -3.18
C ASN A 152 8.94 6.16 -4.29
N GLY A 153 8.37 7.35 -4.16
CA GLY A 153 7.46 7.89 -5.16
C GLY A 153 6.73 9.15 -4.69
N ASP A 154 6.31 9.97 -5.65
CA ASP A 154 5.69 11.28 -5.39
C ASP A 154 4.33 11.18 -4.68
N ARG A 155 3.61 10.04 -4.78
CA ARG A 155 2.20 9.90 -4.39
C ARG A 155 1.99 8.86 -3.29
N PRO A 156 2.24 9.19 -2.02
CA PRO A 156 2.04 8.22 -0.96
C PRO A 156 0.56 7.94 -0.74
N THR A 157 0.23 6.67 -0.50
CA THR A 157 -1.15 6.25 -0.24
C THR A 157 -1.21 5.23 0.90
N PHE A 158 -2.39 5.08 1.47
CA PHE A 158 -2.75 3.96 2.32
C PHE A 158 -4.14 3.45 1.93
N LEU A 159 -4.42 2.18 2.23
CA LEU A 159 -5.71 1.57 1.92
C LEU A 159 -6.62 1.61 3.15
N LEU A 160 -7.87 1.99 2.94
CA LEU A 160 -8.94 1.85 3.92
C LEU A 160 -9.87 0.73 3.46
N ALA A 161 -9.84 -0.40 4.17
CA ALA A 161 -10.68 -1.55 3.89
C ALA A 161 -11.90 -1.59 4.83
N THR A 162 -13.10 -1.69 4.24
CA THR A 162 -14.35 -2.01 4.95
C THR A 162 -14.75 -3.43 4.61
N ILE A 163 -14.83 -4.27 5.63
CA ILE A 163 -15.04 -5.72 5.46
C ILE A 163 -16.43 -6.07 5.99
N SER A 164 -17.26 -6.66 5.13
CA SER A 164 -18.58 -7.21 5.46
C SER A 164 -18.60 -8.73 5.23
N GLU A 165 -19.73 -9.36 5.50
CA GLU A 165 -19.86 -10.81 5.31
C GLU A 165 -19.76 -11.20 3.83
N GLN A 166 -20.31 -10.34 2.95
CA GLN A 166 -20.39 -10.52 1.51
C GLN A 166 -19.16 -9.96 0.80
N ASP A 167 -18.71 -8.76 1.18
CA ASP A 167 -17.81 -7.95 0.37
C ASP A 167 -16.59 -7.42 1.14
N VAL A 168 -15.53 -7.11 0.40
CA VAL A 168 -14.37 -6.36 0.87
C VAL A 168 -14.27 -5.10 0.01
N LEU A 169 -14.69 -3.97 0.57
CA LEU A 169 -14.63 -2.67 -0.09
C LEU A 169 -13.33 -1.98 0.30
N VAL A 170 -12.62 -1.43 -0.68
CA VAL A 170 -11.30 -0.83 -0.47
C VAL A 170 -11.29 0.55 -1.13
N ASN A 171 -10.98 1.56 -0.34
CA ASN A 171 -10.72 2.91 -0.81
C ASN A 171 -9.23 3.21 -0.70
N VAL A 172 -8.69 3.94 -1.67
CA VAL A 172 -7.33 4.47 -1.61
C VAL A 172 -7.37 5.87 -1.00
N CYS A 173 -6.58 6.08 0.05
CA CYS A 173 -6.45 7.37 0.70
C CYS A 173 -5.12 8.01 0.29
N HIS A 174 -5.21 9.09 -0.49
CA HIS A 174 -4.05 9.83 -0.99
C HIS A 174 -3.52 10.80 0.06
N LEU A 175 -2.19 10.89 0.15
CA LEU A 175 -1.48 11.89 0.92
C LEU A 175 -0.94 12.99 0.00
N PRO A 176 -0.53 14.15 0.55
CA PRO A 176 0.05 15.22 -0.26
C PRO A 176 1.24 14.71 -1.06
N HIS A 177 1.30 15.11 -2.32
CA HIS A 177 2.43 14.78 -3.17
C HIS A 177 3.71 15.46 -2.69
N GLU A 178 4.84 14.80 -2.87
CA GLU A 178 6.15 15.38 -2.55
C GLU A 178 6.36 16.69 -3.33
N SER A 179 6.13 16.64 -4.63
CA SER A 179 6.22 17.76 -5.55
C SER A 179 5.36 18.93 -5.09
N THR A 180 4.10 18.69 -4.73
CA THR A 180 3.18 19.73 -4.24
C THR A 180 3.72 20.36 -2.95
N VAL A 181 4.22 19.56 -2.00
CA VAL A 181 4.81 20.08 -0.76
C VAL A 181 6.06 20.91 -1.03
N ILE A 182 6.96 20.44 -1.91
CA ILE A 182 8.16 21.18 -2.33
C ILE A 182 7.77 22.51 -2.98
N TYR A 183 6.79 22.52 -3.89
CA TYR A 183 6.33 23.75 -4.55
C TYR A 183 5.75 24.74 -3.56
N VAL A 184 4.91 24.29 -2.62
CA VAL A 184 4.31 25.15 -1.60
C VAL A 184 5.38 25.76 -0.70
N TYR A 185 6.36 24.97 -0.25
CA TYR A 185 7.46 25.46 0.58
C TYR A 185 8.36 26.45 -0.16
N SER A 186 8.67 26.15 -1.43
CA SER A 186 9.49 27.02 -2.27
C SER A 186 8.79 28.36 -2.54
N ALA A 187 7.50 28.33 -2.92
CA ALA A 187 6.70 29.52 -3.15
C ALA A 187 6.56 30.37 -1.86
N THR A 188 6.29 29.73 -0.72
CA THR A 188 6.19 30.41 0.57
C THR A 188 7.52 31.07 0.95
N GLY A 189 8.64 30.37 0.76
CA GLY A 189 9.98 30.92 0.99
C GLY A 189 10.27 32.15 0.13
N ILE A 190 9.94 32.10 -1.16
CA ILE A 190 10.11 33.24 -2.08
C ILE A 190 9.25 34.43 -1.63
N ILE A 191 7.98 34.21 -1.28
CA ILE A 191 7.07 35.26 -0.81
C ILE A 191 7.63 35.91 0.47
N LEU A 192 8.10 35.11 1.44
CA LEU A 192 8.69 35.64 2.67
C LEU A 192 9.94 36.48 2.40
N LEU A 193 10.82 36.04 1.49
CA LEU A 193 12.00 36.82 1.09
C LEU A 193 11.61 38.14 0.41
N LEU A 194 10.60 38.12 -0.47
CA LEU A 194 10.06 39.34 -1.10
C LEU A 194 9.43 40.29 -0.06
N CYS A 195 8.67 39.79 0.91
CA CYS A 195 8.11 40.61 1.99
C CYS A 195 9.21 41.20 2.90
N LEU A 196 10.26 40.43 3.21
CA LEU A 196 11.38 40.90 4.02
C LEU A 196 12.21 41.96 3.29
N SER A 197 12.51 41.76 2.01
CA SER A 197 13.20 42.74 1.17
C SER A 197 12.37 44.01 0.97
N TYR A 198 11.05 43.89 0.74
CA TYR A 198 10.15 45.05 0.65
C TYR A 198 10.09 45.84 1.96
N SER A 199 9.91 45.15 3.10
CA SER A 199 9.81 45.83 4.41
C SER A 199 11.12 46.52 4.81
N THR A 200 12.28 45.93 4.49
CA THR A 200 13.58 46.57 4.71
C THR A 200 13.80 47.77 3.79
N CYS A 201 13.41 47.67 2.52
CA CYS A 201 13.41 48.79 1.58
C CYS A 201 12.51 49.93 2.08
N LEU A 202 11.28 49.63 2.50
CA LEU A 202 10.33 50.61 3.02
C LEU A 202 10.87 51.30 4.29
N LYS A 203 11.44 50.54 5.23
CA LYS A 203 12.08 51.11 6.44
C LYS A 203 13.23 52.04 6.08
N ARG A 204 14.09 51.65 5.12
CA ARG A 204 15.20 52.50 4.64
C ARG A 204 14.69 53.79 4.01
N CYS A 205 13.67 53.71 3.15
CA CYS A 205 13.02 54.88 2.53
C CYS A 205 12.38 55.81 3.57
N LEU A 206 11.69 55.27 4.58
CA LEU A 206 11.11 56.07 5.67
C LEU A 206 12.19 56.74 6.53
N GLN A 207 13.31 56.06 6.80
CA GLN A 207 14.44 56.64 7.51
C GLN A 207 15.09 57.79 6.74
N THR A 208 15.38 57.63 5.45
CA THR A 208 15.95 58.70 4.62
C THR A 208 14.99 59.89 4.49
N PHE A 209 13.69 59.65 4.29
CA PHE A 209 12.69 60.71 4.25
C PHE A 209 12.62 61.49 5.57
N ARG A 210 12.66 60.79 6.72
CA ARG A 210 12.66 61.43 8.04
C ARG A 210 13.92 62.28 8.29
N VAL A 211 15.09 61.82 7.84
CA VAL A 211 16.34 62.60 7.92
C VAL A 211 16.26 63.86 7.04
N HIS A 212 15.73 63.75 5.82
CA HIS A 212 15.52 64.91 4.94
C HIS A 212 14.55 65.93 5.53
N LEU A 213 13.44 65.48 6.12
CA LEU A 213 12.44 66.36 6.74
C LEU A 213 13.02 67.11 7.95
N PHE A 214 13.78 66.42 8.82
CA PHE A 214 14.48 67.03 9.95
C PHE A 214 15.51 68.08 9.50
N ARG A 215 16.21 67.83 8.39
CA ARG A 215 17.19 68.78 7.84
C ARG A 215 16.52 70.03 7.28
N SER A 216 15.39 69.87 6.56
CA SER A 216 14.60 71.00 6.03
C SER A 216 13.94 71.85 7.13
N TYR A 217 13.61 71.28 8.28
CA TYR A 217 13.08 72.03 9.43
C TYR A 217 14.16 72.84 10.17
N ARG A 218 15.42 72.40 10.13
CA ARG A 218 16.55 73.06 10.81
C ARG A 218 17.15 74.23 10.03
N GLU A 219 16.91 74.29 8.73
CA GLU A 219 17.37 75.38 7.83
C GLU A 219 16.32 76.50 7.67
N ARG A 220 15.25 76.48 8.47
CA ARG A 220 14.25 77.54 8.62
C ARG A 220 14.36 78.17 10.00
#